data_AF-A0A846NDC4-F1
#
_entry.id   AF-A0A846NDC4-F1
#
_cell.length_a   1.000
_cell.length_b   1.000
_cell.length_c   1.000
_cell.angle_alpha   90.00
_cell.angle_beta   90.00
_cell.angle_gamma   90.00
#
_symmetry.space_group_name_H-M   'P 1'
#
loop_
_entity.id
_entity.type
_entity.pdbx_description
1 polymer ?
#
loop_
_entity_poly.entity_id
_entity_poly.type
_entity_poly.pdbx_seq_one_letter_code
_entity_poly.pdbx_strand_id
1 'polypeptide(L)'
;MPQCNNCGFQLPEGAEYCPNCGAPVKRRTEVRAPSPAAIGRILQAGVIGAFLSILISSLSPPGLDLYFIPSFVSSLIAIYLSRARRLDEALAIALAVYLFADGIVAGIALGTLYAQDVPLADLYGNYVPTLVDVIMYTANPITAVIAGYVGVRLTSRGQERRSPPITYRRREEPGGVIYSMEANRGERSPSSPHKV
;
A
#
# COMPACT_ATOMS: atom_id res chain seq x y z
N MET A 1 -11.40 16.88 -24.03
CA MET A 1 -10.29 16.28 -24.81
C MET A 1 -8.97 16.80 -24.25
N PRO A 2 -8.01 15.94 -23.89
CA PRO A 2 -6.71 16.39 -23.39
C PRO A 2 -5.92 17.12 -24.49
N GLN A 3 -5.23 18.20 -24.13
CA GLN A 3 -4.34 18.93 -25.02
C GLN A 3 -2.89 18.68 -24.64
N CYS A 4 -2.00 18.73 -25.62
CA CYS A 4 -0.58 18.62 -25.39
C CYS A 4 -0.06 19.87 -24.66
N ASN A 5 0.56 19.70 -23.49
CA ASN A 5 1.16 20.80 -22.74
C ASN A 5 2.34 21.49 -23.46
N ASN A 6 2.90 20.86 -24.51
CA ASN A 6 4.03 21.41 -25.25
C ASN A 6 3.61 22.21 -26.49
N CYS A 7 2.57 21.78 -27.22
CA CYS A 7 2.18 22.41 -28.50
C CYS A 7 0.69 22.76 -28.62
N GLY A 8 -0.13 22.49 -27.59
CA GLY A 8 -1.57 22.77 -27.60
C GLY A 8 -2.41 21.86 -28.50
N PHE A 9 -1.80 20.90 -29.22
CA PHE A 9 -2.52 19.99 -30.09
C PHE A 9 -3.50 19.10 -29.31
N GLN A 10 -4.70 18.90 -29.84
CA GLN A 10 -5.70 18.01 -29.24
C GLN A 10 -5.25 16.56 -29.39
N LEU A 11 -5.08 15.88 -28.26
CA LEU A 11 -4.58 14.52 -28.25
C LEU A 11 -5.74 13.53 -28.47
N PRO A 12 -5.58 12.57 -29.40
CA PRO A 12 -6.53 11.47 -29.52
C PRO A 12 -6.54 10.61 -28.26
N GLU A 13 -7.67 9.95 -27.99
CA GLU A 13 -7.81 9.09 -26.79
C GLU A 13 -6.76 7.98 -26.81
N GLY A 14 -5.97 7.91 -25.75
CA GLY A 14 -4.92 6.91 -25.62
C GLY A 14 -3.56 7.26 -26.27
N ALA A 15 -3.31 8.49 -26.73
CA ALA A 15 -1.99 8.88 -27.21
C ALA A 15 -0.92 8.79 -26.09
N GLU A 16 0.16 8.03 -26.32
CA GLU A 16 1.35 8.02 -25.44
C GLU A 16 2.32 9.15 -25.79
N TYR A 17 2.33 9.57 -27.04
CA TYR A 17 3.13 10.67 -27.57
C TYR A 17 2.24 11.59 -28.38
N CYS A 18 2.54 12.89 -28.36
CA CYS A 18 1.84 13.84 -29.20
C CYS A 18 2.20 13.58 -30.68
N PRO A 19 1.23 13.35 -31.57
CA PRO A 19 1.50 13.12 -32.99
C PRO A 19 2.06 14.35 -33.70
N ASN A 20 1.89 15.55 -33.10
CA ASN A 20 2.37 16.80 -33.69
C ASN A 20 3.80 17.15 -33.26
N CYS A 21 4.12 17.07 -31.96
CA CYS A 21 5.44 17.51 -31.44
C CYS A 21 6.32 16.38 -30.91
N GLY A 22 5.85 15.13 -30.91
CA GLY A 22 6.57 13.99 -30.35
C GLY A 22 6.71 13.99 -28.83
N ALA A 23 6.20 15.02 -28.13
CA ALA A 23 6.33 15.10 -26.68
C ALA A 23 5.55 13.97 -25.99
N PRO A 24 6.13 13.30 -24.98
CA PRO A 24 5.44 12.25 -24.24
C PRO A 24 4.25 12.85 -23.49
N VAL A 25 3.09 12.22 -23.66
CA VAL A 25 1.86 12.59 -22.97
C VAL A 25 1.91 11.94 -21.59
N LYS A 26 2.19 12.73 -20.55
CA LYS A 26 2.05 12.28 -19.16
C LYS A 26 0.57 12.01 -18.89
N ARG A 27 0.10 10.78 -19.14
CA ARG A 27 -1.23 10.37 -18.71
C ARG A 27 -1.27 10.57 -17.19
N ARG A 28 -2.25 11.33 -16.70
CA ARG A 28 -2.65 11.26 -15.30
C ARG A 28 -2.96 9.80 -15.06
N THR A 29 -2.14 9.13 -14.27
CA THR A 29 -2.39 7.77 -13.82
C THR A 29 -3.76 7.81 -13.18
N GLU A 30 -4.77 7.25 -13.86
CA GLU A 30 -6.06 7.01 -13.25
C GLU A 30 -5.75 6.25 -11.96
N VAL A 31 -6.14 6.84 -10.83
CA VAL A 31 -6.06 6.19 -9.52
C VAL A 31 -6.97 4.98 -9.64
N ARG A 32 -6.41 3.86 -10.08
CA ARG A 32 -7.15 2.64 -10.30
C ARG A 32 -7.64 2.20 -8.94
N ALA A 33 -8.95 2.31 -8.71
CA ALA A 33 -9.57 1.81 -7.50
C ALA A 33 -9.07 0.37 -7.28
N PRO A 34 -8.60 0.04 -6.06
CA PRO A 34 -8.08 -1.28 -5.78
C PRO A 34 -9.18 -2.30 -6.07
N SER A 35 -8.85 -3.38 -6.80
CA SER A 35 -9.80 -4.46 -7.01
C SER A 35 -10.21 -5.06 -5.64
N PRO A 36 -11.40 -5.65 -5.50
CA PRO A 36 -11.85 -6.26 -4.24
C PRO A 36 -10.83 -7.27 -3.67
N ALA A 37 -10.15 -8.00 -4.56
CA ALA A 37 -9.07 -8.93 -4.20
C ALA A 37 -7.78 -8.27 -3.70
N ALA A 38 -7.54 -7.00 -4.02
CA ALA A 38 -6.45 -6.20 -3.45
C ALA A 38 -6.80 -5.71 -2.04
N ILE A 39 -8.05 -5.25 -1.83
CA ILE A 39 -8.54 -4.83 -0.52
C ILE A 39 -8.48 -5.98 0.50
N GLY A 40 -8.92 -7.18 0.11
CA GLY A 40 -8.85 -8.36 0.99
C GLY A 40 -7.43 -8.69 1.45
N ARG A 41 -6.43 -8.53 0.56
CA ARG A 41 -5.01 -8.74 0.91
C ARG A 41 -4.49 -7.68 1.88
N ILE A 42 -4.88 -6.42 1.69
CA ILE A 42 -4.52 -5.32 2.60
C ILE A 42 -5.11 -5.58 3.99
N LEU A 43 -6.39 -5.96 4.06
CA LEU A 43 -7.07 -6.29 5.32
C LEU A 43 -6.39 -7.48 6.02
N GLN A 44 -6.14 -8.56 5.29
CA GLN A 44 -5.46 -9.74 5.84
C GLN A 44 -4.07 -9.39 6.39
N ALA A 45 -3.27 -8.63 5.65
CA ALA A 45 -1.95 -8.18 6.09
C ALA A 45 -2.05 -7.25 7.31
N GLY A 46 -3.04 -6.35 7.33
CA GLY A 46 -3.32 -5.46 8.45
C GLY A 46 -3.64 -6.22 9.73
N VAL A 47 -4.54 -7.21 9.66
CA VAL A 47 -4.91 -8.04 10.81
C VAL A 47 -3.71 -8.85 11.31
N ILE A 48 -2.96 -9.50 10.42
CA ILE A 48 -1.76 -10.26 10.80
C ILE A 48 -0.73 -9.34 11.49
N GLY A 49 -0.52 -8.13 10.96
CA GLY A 49 0.37 -7.14 11.57
C GLY A 49 -0.12 -6.68 12.94
N ALA A 50 -1.42 -6.46 13.13
CA ALA A 50 -1.98 -6.06 14.41
C ALA A 50 -1.81 -7.16 15.48
N PHE A 51 -2.07 -8.41 15.13
CA PHE A 51 -1.80 -9.55 16.02
C PHE A 51 -0.32 -9.64 16.40
N LEU A 52 0.58 -9.42 15.44
CA LEU A 52 2.02 -9.34 15.69
C LEU A 52 2.37 -8.19 16.64
N SER A 53 1.75 -7.01 16.48
CA SER A 53 1.97 -5.86 17.36
C SER A 53 1.61 -6.20 18.82
N ILE A 54 0.43 -6.80 19.04
CA ILE A 54 -0.04 -7.21 20.36
C ILE A 54 0.88 -8.28 20.95
N LEU A 55 1.32 -9.24 20.15
CA LEU A 55 2.25 -10.27 20.59
C LEU A 55 3.60 -9.68 21.01
N ILE A 56 4.14 -8.74 20.23
CA ILE A 56 5.38 -8.03 20.57
C ILE A 56 5.19 -7.20 21.85
N SER A 57 4.06 -6.51 21.99
CA SER A 57 3.72 -5.73 23.16
C SER A 57 3.64 -6.60 24.42
N SER A 58 2.98 -7.77 24.32
CA SER A 58 2.85 -8.74 25.42
C SER A 58 4.18 -9.38 25.84
N LEU A 59 5.19 -9.40 24.97
CA LEU A 59 6.53 -9.90 25.27
C LEU A 59 7.44 -8.81 25.87
N SER A 60 7.03 -7.55 25.85
CA SER A 60 7.82 -6.43 26.37
C SER A 60 7.79 -6.39 27.90
N PRO A 61 8.93 -6.16 28.58
CA PRO A 61 8.95 -5.98 30.03
C PRO A 61 8.06 -4.81 30.49
N PRO A 62 7.34 -4.93 31.62
CA PRO A 62 6.37 -3.93 32.11
C PRO A 62 6.99 -2.65 32.70
N GLY A 63 8.05 -2.11 32.08
CA GLY A 63 8.68 -0.84 32.47
C GLY A 63 9.22 -0.02 31.30
N LEU A 64 9.02 -0.49 30.07
CA LEU A 64 9.39 0.22 28.85
C LEU A 64 8.13 0.38 27.99
N ASP A 65 7.38 1.46 28.22
CA ASP A 65 6.24 1.85 27.37
C ASP A 65 6.76 2.39 26.03
N LEU A 66 7.22 1.49 25.18
CA LEU A 66 7.62 1.78 23.81
C LEU A 66 6.34 1.88 22.95
N TYR A 67 5.48 2.85 23.25
CA TYR A 67 4.10 3.00 22.76
C TYR A 67 3.95 2.82 21.24
N PHE A 68 4.96 3.19 20.45
CA PHE A 68 4.93 3.13 18.99
C PHE A 68 5.72 1.97 18.37
N ILE A 69 6.68 1.37 19.09
CA ILE A 69 7.65 0.44 18.49
C ILE A 69 6.99 -0.87 18.05
N PRO A 70 6.11 -1.52 18.84
CA PRO A 70 5.45 -2.74 18.41
C PRO A 70 4.65 -2.56 17.11
N SER A 71 3.87 -1.49 17.01
CA SER A 71 3.06 -1.15 15.82
C SER A 71 3.94 -0.76 14.62
N PHE A 72 5.03 -0.03 14.86
CA PHE A 72 5.98 0.33 13.81
C PHE A 72 6.68 -0.90 13.24
N VAL A 73 7.26 -1.76 14.08
CA VAL A 73 7.98 -2.97 13.67
C VAL A 73 7.04 -3.97 12.99
N SER A 74 5.86 -4.19 13.57
CA SER A 74 4.86 -5.09 12.98
C SER A 74 4.38 -4.60 11.62
N SER A 75 4.19 -3.29 11.42
CA SER A 75 3.81 -2.74 10.12
C SER A 75 4.91 -2.93 9.08
N LEU A 76 6.19 -2.76 9.44
CA LEU A 76 7.32 -3.06 8.55
C LEU A 76 7.36 -4.53 8.17
N ILE A 77 7.16 -5.43 9.14
CA ILE A 77 7.10 -6.88 8.90
C ILE A 77 5.91 -7.22 7.98
N ALA A 78 4.73 -6.63 8.22
CA ALA A 78 3.54 -6.85 7.40
C ALA A 78 3.73 -6.37 5.95
N ILE A 79 4.33 -5.18 5.75
CA ILE A 79 4.68 -4.65 4.43
C ILE A 79 5.70 -5.56 3.72
N TYR A 80 6.70 -6.03 4.46
CA TYR A 80 7.72 -6.92 3.93
C TYR A 80 7.13 -8.26 3.47
N LEU A 81 6.29 -8.90 4.31
CA LEU A 81 5.65 -10.18 4.01
C LEU A 81 4.61 -10.07 2.88
N SER A 82 3.82 -8.99 2.85
CA SER A 82 2.82 -8.74 1.81
C SER A 82 3.43 -8.38 0.44
N ARG A 83 4.75 -8.13 0.39
CA ARG A 83 5.47 -7.68 -0.82
C ARG A 83 4.81 -6.47 -1.47
N ALA A 84 4.31 -5.53 -0.67
CA ALA A 84 3.75 -4.29 -1.19
C ALA A 84 4.84 -3.50 -1.92
N ARG A 85 4.57 -3.14 -3.19
CA ARG A 85 5.53 -2.45 -4.07
C ARG A 85 5.21 -1.00 -4.27
N ARG A 86 3.93 -0.64 -4.13
CA ARG A 86 3.44 0.71 -4.36
C ARG A 86 3.27 1.42 -3.02
N LEU A 87 3.54 2.72 -3.00
CA LEU A 87 3.42 3.53 -1.79
C LEU A 87 1.98 3.54 -1.25
N ASP A 88 0.97 3.53 -2.14
CA ASP A 88 -0.43 3.48 -1.74
C ASP A 88 -0.80 2.15 -1.05
N GLU A 89 -0.30 1.02 -1.54
CA GLU A 89 -0.54 -0.28 -0.92
C GLU A 89 0.14 -0.41 0.45
N ALA A 90 1.42 0.00 0.55
CA ALA A 90 2.16 -0.09 1.80
C ALA A 90 1.63 0.87 2.86
N LEU A 91 1.22 2.08 2.47
CA LEU A 91 0.59 3.04 3.37
C LEU A 91 -0.76 2.50 3.88
N ALA A 92 -1.57 1.89 3.00
CA ALA A 92 -2.83 1.27 3.41
C ALA A 92 -2.61 0.13 4.41
N ILE A 93 -1.59 -0.71 4.19
CA ILE A 93 -1.23 -1.78 5.14
C ILE A 93 -0.75 -1.21 6.46
N ALA A 94 0.14 -0.21 6.46
CA ALA A 94 0.63 0.43 7.69
C ALA A 94 -0.52 1.02 8.51
N LEU A 95 -1.38 1.81 7.86
CA LEU A 95 -2.56 2.39 8.52
C LEU A 95 -3.51 1.31 9.04
N ALA A 96 -3.74 0.25 8.28
CA ALA A 96 -4.57 -0.87 8.72
C ALA A 96 -4.00 -1.55 9.97
N VAL A 97 -2.69 -1.81 10.02
CA VAL A 97 -2.03 -2.40 11.19
C VAL A 97 -2.23 -1.54 12.44
N TYR A 98 -1.98 -0.23 12.33
CA TYR A 98 -2.13 0.70 13.46
C TYR A 98 -3.58 0.80 13.92
N LEU A 99 -4.53 0.93 13.00
CA LEU A 99 -5.95 1.06 13.31
C LEU A 99 -6.49 -0.21 13.96
N PHE A 100 -6.11 -1.39 13.46
CA PHE A 100 -6.49 -2.65 14.08
C PHE A 100 -5.82 -2.86 15.44
N ALA A 101 -4.54 -2.51 15.61
CA ALA A 101 -3.86 -2.66 16.90
C ALA A 101 -4.53 -1.78 17.97
N ASP A 102 -4.71 -0.49 17.70
CA ASP A 102 -5.35 0.45 18.64
C ASP A 102 -6.81 0.06 18.89
N GLY A 103 -7.54 -0.33 17.84
CA GLY A 103 -8.93 -0.76 17.94
C GLY A 103 -9.11 -2.03 18.77
N ILE A 104 -8.22 -3.02 18.62
CA ILE A 104 -8.26 -4.26 19.41
C ILE A 104 -7.92 -3.96 20.87
N VAL A 105 -6.88 -3.17 21.14
CA VAL A 105 -6.48 -2.83 22.53
C VAL A 105 -7.58 -2.02 23.22
N ALA A 106 -8.12 -0.98 22.57
CA ALA A 106 -9.21 -0.19 23.12
C ALA A 106 -10.48 -1.02 23.32
N GLY A 107 -10.80 -1.90 22.36
CA GLY A 107 -11.94 -2.81 22.45
C GLY A 107 -11.83 -3.79 23.62
N ILE A 108 -10.64 -4.39 23.81
CA ILE A 108 -10.38 -5.29 24.95
C ILE A 108 -10.47 -4.51 26.27
N ALA A 109 -9.86 -3.32 26.36
CA ALA A 109 -9.91 -2.49 27.56
C ALA A 109 -11.36 -2.14 27.93
N LEU A 110 -12.14 -1.60 26.98
CA LEU A 110 -13.54 -1.24 27.19
C LEU A 110 -14.41 -2.46 27.52
N GLY A 111 -14.19 -3.59 26.84
CA GLY A 111 -14.92 -4.82 27.09
C GLY A 111 -14.65 -5.40 28.49
N THR A 112 -13.41 -5.28 28.97
CA THR A 112 -13.02 -5.73 30.30
C THR A 112 -13.67 -4.86 31.38
N LEU A 113 -13.71 -3.53 31.19
CA LEU A 113 -14.41 -2.62 32.10
C LEU A 113 -15.91 -2.91 32.17
N TYR A 114 -16.54 -3.12 31.01
CA TYR A 114 -17.96 -3.45 30.94
C TYR A 114 -18.27 -4.77 31.65
N ALA A 115 -17.42 -5.79 31.48
CA ALA A 115 -17.60 -7.08 32.13
C ALA A 115 -17.39 -7.05 33.65
N GLN A 116 -16.70 -6.03 34.17
CA GLN A 116 -16.38 -5.88 35.59
C GLN A 116 -17.24 -4.80 36.28
N ASP A 117 -18.19 -4.18 35.56
CA ASP A 117 -19.02 -3.05 36.04
C ASP A 117 -18.20 -1.87 36.62
N VAL A 118 -16.97 -1.68 36.11
CA VAL A 118 -16.08 -0.60 36.56
C VAL A 118 -16.40 0.68 35.77
N PRO A 119 -16.63 1.82 36.45
CA PRO A 119 -16.88 3.07 35.75
C PRO A 119 -15.65 3.52 34.95
N LEU A 120 -15.87 4.07 33.74
CA LEU A 120 -14.80 4.60 32.89
C LEU A 120 -13.93 5.65 33.61
N ALA A 121 -14.49 6.33 34.61
CA ALA A 121 -13.77 7.30 35.42
C ALA A 121 -12.57 6.69 36.15
N ASP A 122 -12.61 5.40 36.53
CA ASP A 122 -11.47 4.73 37.19
C ASP A 122 -10.31 4.48 36.21
N LEU A 123 -10.59 4.32 34.90
CA LEU A 123 -9.56 4.15 33.88
C LEU A 123 -8.76 5.44 33.67
N TYR A 124 -9.43 6.59 33.79
CA TYR A 124 -8.81 7.91 33.65
C TYR A 124 -8.41 8.52 35.00
N GLY A 125 -8.87 7.98 36.13
CA GLY A 125 -8.54 8.42 37.48
C GLY A 125 -8.49 9.95 37.64
N ASN A 126 -7.38 10.45 38.19
CA ASN A 126 -7.03 11.87 38.22
C ASN A 126 -5.97 12.23 37.16
N TYR A 127 -5.95 11.52 36.03
CA TYR A 127 -4.98 11.74 34.98
C TYR A 127 -5.27 13.06 34.28
N VAL A 128 -4.38 14.03 34.48
CA VAL A 128 -4.42 15.31 33.77
C VAL A 128 -3.58 15.13 32.50
N PRO A 129 -4.17 15.20 31.29
CA PRO A 129 -3.43 15.07 30.05
C PRO A 129 -2.31 16.09 30.02
N THR A 130 -1.08 15.61 29.88
CA THR A 130 0.09 16.45 29.73
C THR A 130 0.31 16.80 28.27
N LEU A 131 1.13 17.82 28.00
CA LEU A 131 1.54 18.16 26.64
C LEU A 131 2.19 16.96 25.92
N VAL A 132 2.88 16.10 26.69
CA VAL A 132 3.57 14.92 26.16
C VAL A 132 2.57 13.90 25.61
N ASP A 133 1.43 13.71 26.27
CA ASP A 133 0.42 12.73 25.85
C ASP A 133 -0.24 13.14 24.53
N VAL A 134 -0.50 14.44 24.37
CA VAL A 134 -1.02 14.99 23.11
C VAL A 134 0.00 14.80 21.99
N ILE A 135 1.28 15.06 22.25
CA ILE A 135 2.36 14.88 21.27
C ILE A 135 2.46 13.39 20.89
N MET A 136 2.45 12.48 21.86
CA MET A 136 2.54 11.04 21.61
C MET A 136 1.34 10.50 20.84
N TYR A 137 0.13 11.01 21.09
CA TYR A 137 -1.05 10.63 20.32
C TYR A 137 -0.92 11.01 18.85
N THR A 138 -0.36 12.19 18.55
CA THR A 138 -0.10 12.63 17.16
C THR A 138 1.06 11.88 16.51
N ALA A 139 1.99 11.31 17.30
CA ALA A 139 3.11 10.55 16.76
C ALA A 139 2.67 9.24 16.10
N ASN A 140 1.58 8.60 16.55
CA ASN A 140 1.09 7.34 15.96
C ASN A 140 0.81 7.42 14.45
N PRO A 141 -0.05 8.33 13.95
CA PRO A 141 -0.30 8.43 12.51
C PRO A 141 0.95 8.83 11.72
N ILE A 142 1.82 9.67 12.30
CA ILE A 142 3.08 10.07 11.66
C ILE A 142 4.01 8.86 11.49
N THR A 143 4.15 8.04 12.54
CA THR A 143 4.99 6.82 12.48
C THR A 143 4.43 5.78 11.51
N ALA A 144 3.10 5.67 11.38
CA ALA A 144 2.48 4.80 10.37
C ALA A 144 2.83 5.23 8.94
N VAL A 145 2.81 6.53 8.64
CA VAL A 145 3.22 7.06 7.32
C VAL A 145 4.70 6.80 7.07
N ILE A 146 5.55 7.04 8.07
CA ILE A 146 6.99 6.76 7.99
C ILE A 146 7.24 5.27 7.75
N ALA A 147 6.52 4.39 8.45
CA ALA A 147 6.63 2.93 8.28
C ALA A 147 6.23 2.49 6.87
N GLY A 148 5.16 3.06 6.32
CA GLY A 148 4.76 2.82 4.92
C GLY A 148 5.86 3.21 3.94
N TYR A 149 6.45 4.41 4.11
CA TYR A 149 7.51 4.91 3.24
C TYR A 149 8.80 4.09 3.34
N VAL A 150 9.25 3.80 4.57
CA VAL A 150 10.46 3.02 4.86
C VAL A 150 10.27 1.57 4.39
N GLY A 151 9.09 0.99 4.62
CA GLY A 151 8.75 -0.38 4.23
C GLY A 151 8.89 -0.63 2.73
N VAL A 152 8.38 0.27 1.89
CA VAL A 152 8.55 0.16 0.42
C VAL A 152 10.02 0.26 0.02
N ARG A 153 10.78 1.15 0.66
CA ARG A 153 12.20 1.32 0.36
C ARG A 153 13.03 0.08 0.71
N LEU A 154 12.66 -0.65 1.76
CA LEU A 154 13.27 -1.94 2.10
C LEU A 154 12.92 -3.03 1.08
N THR A 155 11.67 -3.16 0.67
CA THR A 155 11.23 -4.23 -0.24
C THR A 155 11.72 -4.03 -1.67
N SER A 156 11.82 -2.80 -2.16
CA SER A 156 12.30 -2.52 -3.52
C SER A 156 13.79 -2.85 -3.73
N ARG A 157 14.65 -2.66 -2.72
CA ARG A 157 16.10 -2.92 -2.83
C ARG A 157 16.46 -4.40 -3.04
N GLY A 158 15.59 -5.33 -2.62
CA GLY A 158 15.86 -6.76 -2.73
C GLY A 158 15.64 -7.36 -4.13
N GLN A 159 14.87 -6.70 -5.01
CA GLN A 159 14.35 -7.33 -6.23
C GLN A 159 14.85 -6.74 -7.55
N GLU A 160 15.64 -5.65 -7.55
CA GLU A 160 16.37 -5.22 -8.76
C GLU A 160 17.37 -6.30 -9.26
N ARG A 161 17.73 -7.25 -8.39
CA ARG A 161 18.52 -8.44 -8.71
C ARG A 161 17.75 -9.61 -9.35
N ARG A 162 16.42 -9.53 -9.53
CA ARG A 162 15.60 -10.60 -10.11
C ARG A 162 14.59 -10.08 -11.14
N SER A 163 15.03 -9.19 -12.02
CA SER A 163 14.37 -9.05 -13.32
C SER A 163 14.82 -10.23 -14.18
N PRO A 164 13.91 -11.11 -14.67
CA PRO A 164 14.30 -12.09 -15.67
C PRO A 164 14.84 -11.34 -16.90
N PRO A 165 15.88 -11.86 -17.57
CA PRO A 165 16.41 -11.21 -18.76
C PRO A 165 15.30 -11.12 -19.81
N ILE A 166 15.06 -9.92 -20.33
CA ILE A 166 14.18 -9.71 -21.48
C ILE A 166 14.79 -10.48 -22.65
N THR A 167 14.24 -11.63 -22.99
CA THR A 167 14.64 -12.40 -24.17
C THR A 167 14.00 -11.79 -25.40
N TYR A 168 14.79 -11.09 -26.21
CA TYR A 168 14.39 -10.66 -27.55
C TYR A 168 14.33 -11.90 -28.44
N ARG A 169 13.15 -12.26 -28.97
CA ARG A 169 13.05 -13.28 -30.02
C ARG A 169 13.02 -12.56 -31.37
N ARG A 170 14.19 -12.47 -32.01
CA ARG A 170 14.34 -11.95 -33.37
C ARG A 170 13.63 -12.91 -34.34
N ARG A 171 12.52 -12.46 -34.93
CA ARG A 171 11.89 -13.09 -36.09
C ARG A 171 12.28 -12.25 -37.30
N GLU A 172 13.18 -12.77 -38.12
CA GLU A 172 13.52 -12.17 -39.41
C GLU A 172 12.49 -12.68 -40.43
N GLU A 173 11.49 -11.85 -40.74
CA GLU A 173 10.66 -12.00 -41.93
C GLU A 173 11.00 -10.84 -42.90
N PRO A 174 10.97 -11.08 -44.22
CA PRO A 174 11.58 -10.21 -45.22
C PRO A 174 10.65 -9.02 -45.52
N GLY A 175 10.78 -7.96 -44.74
CA GLY A 175 10.03 -6.73 -44.95
C GLY A 175 9.87 -5.85 -43.72
N GLY A 176 10.98 -5.41 -43.13
CA GLY A 176 10.99 -4.39 -42.07
C GLY A 176 10.76 -4.92 -40.65
N VAL A 177 11.50 -4.35 -39.70
CA VAL A 177 11.46 -4.76 -38.28
C VAL A 177 10.31 -4.04 -37.59
N ILE A 178 9.22 -4.74 -37.32
CA ILE A 178 8.15 -4.26 -36.43
C ILE A 178 8.43 -4.82 -35.04
N TYR A 179 8.68 -3.95 -34.06
CA TYR A 179 8.76 -4.35 -32.65
C TYR A 179 7.33 -4.57 -32.12
N SER A 180 6.88 -5.83 -32.05
CA SER A 180 5.66 -6.20 -31.33
C SER A 180 5.99 -6.62 -29.90
N MET A 181 5.38 -5.95 -28.92
CA MET A 181 5.42 -6.33 -27.52
C MET A 181 4.26 -7.28 -27.23
N GLU A 182 4.49 -8.60 -27.33
CA GLU A 182 3.51 -9.59 -26.92
C GLU A 182 3.60 -9.84 -25.42
N ALA A 183 2.77 -9.12 -24.67
CA ALA A 183 2.48 -9.46 -23.29
C ALA A 183 1.65 -10.75 -23.28
N ASN A 184 2.28 -11.84 -22.86
CA ASN A 184 1.66 -13.16 -22.71
C ASN A 184 0.39 -13.06 -21.84
N ARG A 185 -0.78 -13.03 -22.47
CA ARG A 185 -2.06 -13.33 -21.84
C ARG A 185 -2.65 -14.52 -22.56
N GLY A 186 -2.63 -15.66 -21.88
CA GLY A 186 -3.37 -16.85 -22.27
C GLY A 186 -4.84 -16.53 -22.52
N GLU A 187 -5.34 -17.11 -23.61
CA GLU A 187 -6.69 -17.62 -23.84
C GLU A 187 -7.88 -16.80 -23.33
N ARG A 188 -8.56 -16.10 -24.26
CA ARG A 188 -9.92 -16.49 -24.71
C ARG A 188 -10.42 -15.69 -25.92
N SER A 189 -10.75 -16.46 -26.97
CA SER A 189 -11.78 -16.27 -28.01
C SER A 189 -11.54 -15.30 -29.18
N PRO A 190 -11.66 -15.81 -30.43
CA PRO A 190 -12.21 -15.04 -31.54
C PRO A 190 -13.43 -15.76 -32.15
N SER A 191 -14.58 -15.09 -32.20
CA SER A 191 -15.51 -15.30 -33.32
C SER A 191 -16.53 -14.17 -33.43
N SER A 192 -16.27 -13.25 -34.36
CA SER A 192 -17.32 -12.60 -35.14
C SER A 192 -16.69 -12.06 -36.44
N PRO A 193 -17.08 -12.56 -37.62
CA PRO A 193 -16.69 -11.96 -38.88
C PRO A 193 -17.78 -10.95 -39.31
N HIS A 194 -17.43 -9.68 -39.39
CA HIS A 194 -18.18 -8.75 -40.23
C HIS A 194 -17.75 -8.98 -41.69
N LYS A 195 -18.67 -9.52 -42.49
CA LYS A 195 -18.66 -9.41 -43.95
C LYS A 195 -19.13 -8.01 -44.36
N VAL A 196 -18.48 -7.55 -45.43
CA VAL A 196 -18.81 -6.48 -46.41
C VAL A 196 -20.26 -6.00 -46.38
#